data_AF-A0A1L7LJU7-F1
#
_entry.id   AF-A0A1L7LJU7-F1
#
_cell.length_a   1.000
_cell.length_b   1.000
_cell.length_c   1.000
_cell.angle_alpha   90.00
_cell.angle_beta   90.00
_cell.angle_gamma   90.00
#
_symmetry.space_group_name_H-M   'P 1'
#
loop_
_entity.id
_entity.type
_entity.pdbx_description
1 polymer ?
#
loop_
_entity_poly.entity_id
_entity_poly.type
_entity_poly.pdbx_seq_one_letter_code
_entity_poly.pdbx_strand_id
1 'polypeptide(L)'
;MDQDAYGVHHEAFCQIMGEVALDIPATAADFLPAATEFANEKLLGTLGCMILIDDETRAAHEDSLQTALTELNYGGITVNTTPPMVWFNAYLTWGGCKETKESFVSGFGNFGNALNFKNVEKSILVDHFAATGFLYNNRQATDEMNQQIVNYSIGNV
;
A
#
# COMPACT_ATOMS: atom_id res chain seq x y z
N MET A 1 5.17 15.41 -12.32
CA MET A 1 3.87 16.00 -12.67
C MET A 1 3.59 17.11 -11.67
N ASP A 2 2.78 18.08 -12.07
CA ASP A 2 2.24 19.08 -11.16
C ASP A 2 1.29 18.44 -10.13
N GLN A 3 1.12 19.05 -8.96
CA GLN A 3 0.26 18.55 -7.88
C GLN A 3 -1.22 18.54 -8.26
N ASP A 4 -1.65 19.38 -9.21
CA ASP A 4 -3.03 19.42 -9.71
C ASP A 4 -3.13 18.84 -11.13
N ALA A 5 -2.15 18.03 -11.55
CA ALA A 5 -2.18 17.36 -12.84
C ALA A 5 -3.38 16.41 -12.99
N TYR A 6 -3.91 16.23 -14.20
CA TYR A 6 -5.10 15.41 -14.46
C TYR A 6 -5.04 14.01 -13.82
N GLY A 7 -3.88 13.34 -13.88
CA GLY A 7 -3.69 12.00 -13.31
C GLY A 7 -3.69 11.92 -11.78
N VAL A 8 -3.65 13.05 -11.06
CA VAL A 8 -3.81 13.10 -9.60
C VAL A 8 -5.27 12.86 -9.21
N HIS A 9 -6.22 13.33 -10.04
CA HIS A 9 -7.65 13.28 -9.75
C HIS A 9 -8.43 12.27 -10.62
N HIS A 10 -7.75 11.56 -11.53
CA HIS A 10 -8.39 10.63 -12.45
C HIS A 10 -7.56 9.35 -12.59
N GLU A 11 -8.22 8.22 -12.36
CA GLU A 11 -7.62 6.91 -12.57
C GLU A 11 -7.55 6.59 -14.07
N ALA A 12 -6.35 6.27 -14.57
CA ALA A 12 -6.14 5.98 -15.99
C ALA A 12 -6.57 4.57 -16.41
N PHE A 13 -6.73 3.64 -15.45
CA PHE A 13 -7.06 2.22 -15.66
C PHE A 13 -6.23 1.53 -16.76
N CYS A 14 -4.95 1.91 -16.88
CA CYS A 14 -3.97 1.36 -17.82
C CYS A 14 -2.54 1.58 -17.28
N GLN A 15 -1.53 1.17 -18.05
CA GLN A 15 -0.12 1.16 -17.62
C GLN A 15 0.54 2.55 -17.69
N ILE A 16 0.06 3.47 -16.85
CA ILE A 16 0.63 4.82 -16.70
C ILE A 16 1.03 5.00 -15.24
N MET A 17 2.23 5.55 -15.03
CA MET A 17 2.72 5.94 -13.71
C MET A 17 3.00 7.44 -13.70
N GLY A 18 2.50 8.11 -12.69
CA GLY A 18 2.74 9.52 -12.44
C GLY A 18 3.63 9.70 -11.22
N GLU A 19 4.56 10.65 -11.29
CA GLU A 19 5.40 11.07 -10.17
C GLU A 19 5.06 12.52 -9.83
N VAL A 20 4.87 12.84 -8.55
CA VAL A 20 4.64 14.20 -8.06
C VAL A 20 5.71 14.50 -7.02
N ALA A 21 6.55 15.50 -7.28
CA ALA A 21 7.51 15.99 -6.31
C ALA A 21 6.82 17.04 -5.42
N LEU A 22 7.00 16.92 -4.10
CA LEU A 22 6.48 17.89 -3.15
C LEU A 22 7.51 19.02 -2.97
N ASP A 23 7.05 20.27 -3.02
CA ASP A 23 7.90 21.47 -2.86
C ASP A 23 8.19 21.75 -1.38
N ILE A 24 8.96 20.86 -0.77
CA ILE A 24 9.34 20.85 0.65
C ILE A 24 10.78 20.37 0.81
N PRO A 25 11.41 20.55 1.99
CA PRO A 25 12.72 19.98 2.24
C PRO A 25 12.73 18.45 2.07
N ALA A 26 13.80 17.93 1.46
CA ALA A 26 13.99 16.50 1.24
C ALA A 26 14.49 15.78 2.51
N THR A 27 13.76 15.91 3.61
CA THR A 27 14.01 15.18 4.87
C THR A 27 12.83 14.27 5.17
N ALA A 28 13.05 13.15 5.86
CA ALA A 28 11.96 12.26 6.24
C ALA A 28 10.94 12.93 7.17
N ALA A 29 11.41 13.82 8.06
CA ALA A 29 10.58 14.56 8.99
C ALA A 29 9.63 15.55 8.30
N ASP A 30 10.04 16.14 7.18
CA ASP A 30 9.21 17.05 6.39
C ASP A 30 8.37 16.29 5.34
N PHE A 31 8.96 15.27 4.71
CA PHE A 31 8.35 14.55 3.59
C PHE A 31 7.18 13.68 3.99
N LEU A 32 7.33 12.85 5.04
CA LEU A 32 6.31 11.86 5.36
C LEU A 32 4.95 12.49 5.79
N PRO A 33 4.92 13.54 6.62
CA PRO A 33 3.69 14.25 6.92
C PRO A 33 3.06 14.91 5.67
N ALA A 34 3.86 15.62 4.88
CA ALA A 34 3.36 16.31 3.68
C ALA A 34 2.84 15.33 2.62
N ALA A 35 3.49 14.18 2.45
CA ALA A 35 3.04 13.12 1.55
C ALA A 35 1.75 12.48 2.04
N THR A 36 1.57 12.34 3.35
CA THR A 36 0.32 11.83 3.95
C THR A 36 -0.84 12.79 3.72
N GLU A 37 -0.63 14.09 3.95
CA GLU A 37 -1.61 15.14 3.66
C GLU A 37 -1.97 15.17 2.17
N PHE A 38 -0.97 15.20 1.29
CA PHE A 38 -1.19 15.18 -0.16
C PHE A 38 -1.96 13.94 -0.61
N ALA A 39 -1.62 12.75 -0.10
CA ALA A 39 -2.31 11.52 -0.45
C ALA A 39 -3.77 11.54 -0.01
N ASN A 40 -4.05 12.06 1.19
CA ASN A 40 -5.42 12.14 1.72
C ASN A 40 -6.28 13.21 1.04
N GLU A 41 -5.70 14.36 0.67
CA GLU A 41 -6.46 15.53 0.25
C GLU A 41 -6.51 15.72 -1.27
N LYS A 42 -5.53 15.21 -2.00
CA LYS A 42 -5.37 15.48 -3.44
C LYS A 42 -5.50 14.24 -4.32
N LEU A 43 -4.92 13.11 -3.91
CA LEU A 43 -4.95 11.89 -4.73
C LEU A 43 -6.36 11.27 -4.77
N LEU A 44 -6.79 10.86 -5.96
CA LEU A 44 -8.01 10.07 -6.10
C LEU A 44 -7.82 8.65 -5.50
N GLY A 45 -8.78 8.24 -4.68
CA GLY A 45 -8.93 6.85 -4.22
C GLY A 45 -8.35 6.57 -2.83
N THR A 46 -8.84 5.49 -2.22
CA THR A 46 -8.57 5.08 -0.84
C THR A 46 -8.31 3.56 -0.74
N LEU A 47 -8.14 2.85 -1.86
CA LEU A 47 -8.06 1.39 -1.88
C LEU A 47 -6.80 0.87 -1.18
N GLY A 48 -5.63 1.31 -1.65
CA GLY A 48 -4.38 0.95 -1.02
C GLY A 48 -3.21 1.83 -1.43
N CYS A 49 -2.22 1.91 -0.55
CA CYS A 49 -1.02 2.71 -0.74
C CYS A 49 0.22 2.00 -0.16
N MET A 50 1.39 2.49 -0.54
CA MET A 50 2.68 1.98 -0.10
C MET A 50 3.57 3.13 0.37
N ILE A 51 4.18 2.96 1.54
CA ILE A 51 5.32 3.75 2.00
C ILE A 51 6.58 2.94 1.71
N LEU A 52 7.55 3.56 1.05
CA LEU A 52 8.87 2.98 0.82
C LEU A 52 9.89 3.76 1.66
N ILE A 53 10.56 3.08 2.58
CA ILE A 53 11.46 3.69 3.58
C ILE A 53 12.56 2.69 3.97
N ASP A 54 13.82 3.10 3.94
CA ASP A 54 14.92 2.23 4.36
C ASP A 54 14.91 1.99 5.88
N ASP A 55 15.58 0.92 6.32
CA ASP A 55 15.52 0.49 7.73
C ASP A 55 16.17 1.50 8.69
N GLU A 56 17.19 2.26 8.26
CA GLU A 56 17.85 3.27 9.09
C GLU A 56 16.94 4.48 9.28
N THR A 57 16.39 5.02 8.19
CA THR A 57 15.43 6.13 8.23
C THR A 57 14.18 5.73 9.03
N ARG A 58 13.66 4.51 8.84
CA ARG A 58 12.51 4.01 9.60
C ARG A 58 12.80 4.00 11.10
N ALA A 59 13.94 3.45 11.51
CA ALA A 59 14.32 3.39 12.92
C ALA A 59 14.48 4.80 13.54
N ALA A 60 14.99 5.77 12.78
CA ALA A 60 15.16 7.15 13.22
C ALA A 60 13.84 7.95 13.29
N HIS A 61 12.81 7.53 12.55
CA HIS A 61 11.55 8.26 12.39
C HIS A 61 10.30 7.41 12.70
N GLU A 62 10.42 6.40 13.56
CA GLU A 62 9.35 5.43 13.85
C GLU A 62 8.05 6.11 14.31
N ASP A 63 8.12 7.11 15.20
CA ASP A 63 6.93 7.85 15.66
C ASP A 63 6.21 8.55 14.51
N SER A 64 6.96 9.19 13.61
CA SER A 64 6.39 9.85 12.43
C SER A 64 5.76 8.84 11.46
N LEU A 65 6.36 7.65 11.32
CA LEU A 65 5.79 6.56 10.52
C LEU A 65 4.48 6.06 11.14
N GLN A 66 4.43 5.83 12.45
CA GLN A 66 3.21 5.39 13.13
C GLN A 66 2.07 6.43 13.01
N THR A 67 2.40 7.72 13.10
CA THR A 67 1.46 8.81 12.81
C THR A 67 0.94 8.73 11.38
N ALA A 68 1.82 8.63 10.38
CA ALA A 68 1.42 8.54 8.98
C ALA A 68 0.53 7.32 8.70
N LEU A 69 0.88 6.13 9.23
CA LEU A 69 0.08 4.92 9.10
C LEU A 69 -1.32 5.07 9.71
N THR A 70 -1.43 5.83 10.80
CA THR A 70 -2.70 6.15 11.45
C THR A 70 -3.53 7.12 10.59
N GLU A 71 -2.91 8.17 10.05
CA GLU A 71 -3.57 9.26 9.34
C GLU A 71 -3.92 8.95 7.88
N LEU A 72 -3.17 8.09 7.20
CA LEU A 72 -3.43 7.70 5.81
C LEU A 72 -4.80 7.03 5.67
N ASN A 73 -5.72 7.61 4.90
CA ASN A 73 -7.08 7.12 4.71
C ASN A 73 -7.14 6.08 3.57
N TYR A 74 -6.29 5.05 3.66
CA TYR A 74 -6.26 3.92 2.72
C TYR A 74 -6.59 2.61 3.42
N GLY A 75 -7.39 1.76 2.79
CA GLY A 75 -7.85 0.52 3.43
C GLY A 75 -6.81 -0.60 3.44
N GLY A 76 -5.89 -0.62 2.47
CA GLY A 76 -4.69 -1.45 2.49
C GLY A 76 -3.42 -0.61 2.47
N ILE A 77 -2.69 -0.54 3.58
CA ILE A 77 -1.43 0.18 3.68
C ILE A 77 -0.28 -0.80 3.78
N THR A 78 0.78 -0.53 3.06
CA THR A 78 2.00 -1.34 3.07
C THR A 78 3.22 -0.49 3.36
N VAL A 79 4.18 -1.04 4.09
CA VAL A 79 5.51 -0.47 4.26
C VAL A 79 6.52 -1.47 3.69
N ASN A 80 7.31 -1.02 2.71
CA ASN A 80 8.33 -1.82 2.03
C ASN A 80 7.82 -3.12 1.35
N THR A 81 6.56 -3.12 0.93
CA THR A 81 5.99 -4.17 0.08
C THR A 81 4.85 -3.61 -0.74
N THR A 82 4.35 -4.35 -1.74
CA THR A 82 3.30 -3.83 -2.63
C THR A 82 1.90 -3.97 -2.03
N PRO A 83 0.96 -3.01 -2.26
CA PRO A 83 -0.41 -3.08 -1.73
C PRO A 83 -1.15 -4.39 -2.01
N PRO A 84 -1.03 -5.05 -3.18
CA PRO A 84 -1.65 -6.36 -3.43
C PRO A 84 -1.30 -7.45 -2.40
N MET A 85 -0.19 -7.33 -1.65
CA MET A 85 0.14 -8.28 -0.59
C MET A 85 -0.87 -8.28 0.57
N VAL A 86 -1.57 -7.16 0.80
CA VAL A 86 -2.69 -7.11 1.74
C VAL A 86 -3.84 -7.99 1.25
N TRP A 87 -4.16 -7.92 -0.05
CA TRP A 87 -5.20 -8.74 -0.67
C TRP A 87 -4.89 -10.24 -0.65
N PHE A 88 -3.62 -10.62 -0.81
CA PHE A 88 -3.19 -12.02 -0.73
C PHE A 88 -3.30 -12.64 0.67
N ASN A 89 -3.45 -11.83 1.72
CA ASN A 89 -3.57 -12.32 3.09
C ASN A 89 -5.03 -12.41 3.52
N ALA A 90 -5.55 -13.64 3.63
CA ALA A 90 -6.95 -13.89 4.00
C ALA A 90 -7.37 -13.36 5.38
N TYR A 91 -6.42 -13.09 6.29
CA TYR A 91 -6.71 -12.51 7.60
C TYR A 91 -6.86 -10.99 7.57
N LEU A 92 -6.30 -10.33 6.54
CA LEU A 92 -6.39 -8.89 6.36
C LEU A 92 -7.64 -8.53 5.54
N THR A 93 -7.92 -7.23 5.49
CA THR A 93 -9.06 -6.63 4.76
C THR A 93 -8.58 -5.82 3.58
N TRP A 94 -9.19 -6.02 2.41
CA TRP A 94 -8.97 -5.21 1.21
C TRP A 94 -10.25 -4.48 0.80
N GLY A 95 -10.23 -3.15 0.76
CA GLY A 95 -11.37 -2.28 0.48
C GLY A 95 -11.03 -0.81 0.71
N GLY A 96 -11.94 0.13 0.43
CA GLY A 96 -11.73 1.56 0.70
C GLY A 96 -11.75 1.87 2.21
N CYS A 97 -10.95 2.85 2.64
CA CYS A 97 -10.92 3.26 4.05
C CYS A 97 -12.15 4.09 4.41
N LYS A 98 -12.93 3.64 5.40
CA LYS A 98 -14.10 4.38 5.94
C LYS A 98 -15.16 4.75 4.88
N GLU A 99 -15.15 4.09 3.73
CA GLU A 99 -16.14 4.33 2.69
C GLU A 99 -17.50 3.72 3.07
N THR A 100 -18.57 4.37 2.65
CA THR A 100 -19.95 3.94 2.93
C THR A 100 -20.67 3.59 1.64
N LYS A 101 -21.84 2.95 1.76
CA LYS A 101 -22.67 2.64 0.59
C LYS A 101 -23.10 3.90 -0.17
N GLU A 102 -23.27 5.01 0.56
CA GLU A 102 -23.70 6.30 0.03
C GLU A 102 -22.55 7.13 -0.53
N SER A 103 -21.31 6.83 -0.12
CA SER A 103 -20.10 7.58 -0.51
C SER A 103 -18.89 6.65 -0.57
N PHE A 104 -18.51 6.24 -1.78
CA PHE A 104 -17.33 5.43 -2.04
C PHE A 104 -16.67 5.84 -3.36
N VAL A 105 -15.34 5.76 -3.40
CA VAL A 105 -14.52 5.95 -4.62
C VAL A 105 -13.77 4.65 -4.93
N SER A 106 -13.31 3.94 -3.91
CA SER A 106 -12.54 2.69 -4.03
C SER A 106 -13.34 1.42 -3.72
N GLY A 107 -14.55 1.57 -3.18
CA GLY A 107 -15.53 0.50 -3.00
C GLY A 107 -16.00 0.36 -1.54
N PHE A 108 -17.25 -0.10 -1.38
CA PHE A 108 -17.86 -0.35 -0.08
C PHE A 108 -17.75 -1.83 0.34
N GLY A 109 -17.30 -2.07 1.58
CA GLY A 109 -17.11 -3.41 2.15
C GLY A 109 -15.64 -3.84 2.16
N ASN A 110 -15.39 -5.12 2.42
CA ASN A 110 -14.04 -5.70 2.37
C ASN A 110 -14.03 -7.11 1.77
N PHE A 111 -12.94 -7.42 1.07
CA PHE A 111 -12.49 -8.78 0.79
C PHE A 111 -11.55 -9.26 1.90
N GLY A 112 -11.56 -10.55 2.22
CA GLY A 112 -10.75 -11.14 3.30
C GLY A 112 -11.50 -11.18 4.64
N ASN A 113 -10.85 -10.76 5.72
CA ASN A 113 -11.40 -10.73 7.08
C ASN A 113 -11.79 -12.11 7.64
N ALA A 114 -10.93 -13.13 7.51
CA ALA A 114 -11.23 -14.49 7.99
C ALA A 114 -11.61 -14.57 9.49
N LEU A 115 -11.23 -13.56 10.30
CA LEU A 115 -11.55 -13.48 11.73
C LEU A 115 -12.81 -12.68 12.05
N ASN A 116 -13.52 -12.16 11.04
CA ASN A 116 -14.77 -11.40 11.19
C ASN A 116 -14.67 -10.20 12.14
N PHE A 117 -13.56 -9.47 12.09
CA PHE A 117 -13.44 -8.21 12.84
C PHE A 117 -14.51 -7.22 12.36
N LYS A 118 -15.12 -6.50 13.32
CA LYS A 118 -16.12 -5.46 13.04
C LYS A 118 -15.43 -4.11 12.96
N ASN A 119 -16.00 -3.22 12.14
CA ASN A 119 -15.56 -1.82 12.01
C ASN A 119 -14.07 -1.70 11.68
N VAL A 120 -13.54 -2.58 10.83
CA VAL A 120 -12.15 -2.49 10.37
C VAL A 120 -12.02 -1.27 9.47
N GLU A 121 -11.09 -0.38 9.80
CA GLU A 121 -10.84 0.82 9.01
C GLU A 121 -9.82 0.57 7.90
N LYS A 122 -8.78 -0.21 8.21
CA LYS A 122 -7.64 -0.49 7.34
C LYS A 122 -6.87 -1.72 7.82
N SER A 123 -6.10 -2.30 6.90
CA SER A 123 -5.08 -3.31 7.17
C SER A 123 -3.70 -2.75 6.84
N ILE A 124 -2.73 -3.02 7.71
CA ILE A 124 -1.35 -2.54 7.58
C ILE A 124 -0.42 -3.75 7.53
N LEU A 125 0.43 -3.83 6.51
CA LEU A 125 1.49 -4.84 6.40
C LEU A 125 2.83 -4.12 6.35
N VAL A 126 3.72 -4.45 7.28
CA VAL A 126 5.07 -3.88 7.38
C VAL A 126 6.09 -4.95 7.07
N ASP A 127 7.03 -4.64 6.19
CA ASP A 127 8.15 -5.51 5.82
C ASP A 127 9.50 -4.79 5.94
N HIS A 128 10.58 -5.54 5.83
CA HIS A 128 11.94 -4.99 5.75
C HIS A 128 12.21 -4.35 4.40
N PHE A 129 13.05 -3.31 4.35
CA PHE A 129 13.36 -2.64 3.08
C PHE A 129 13.97 -3.59 2.03
N ALA A 130 14.76 -4.56 2.47
CA ALA A 130 15.38 -5.58 1.62
C ALA A 130 14.52 -6.84 1.43
N ALA A 131 13.25 -6.81 1.84
CA ALA A 131 12.38 -7.98 1.75
C ALA A 131 12.04 -8.36 0.31
N THR A 132 11.66 -9.62 0.13
CA THR A 132 11.33 -10.21 -1.17
C THR A 132 9.92 -9.86 -1.65
N GLY A 133 9.15 -9.04 -0.91
CA GLY A 133 7.80 -8.63 -1.31
C GLY A 133 7.72 -8.01 -2.71
N PHE A 134 8.79 -7.35 -3.16
CA PHE A 134 8.88 -6.81 -4.53
C PHE A 134 9.21 -7.85 -5.61
N LEU A 135 9.67 -9.06 -5.25
CA LEU A 135 9.97 -10.13 -6.21
C LEU A 135 8.72 -10.62 -6.94
N TYR A 136 7.52 -10.42 -6.38
CA TYR A 136 6.26 -10.68 -7.07
C TYR A 136 6.09 -9.84 -8.35
N ASN A 137 6.82 -8.73 -8.49
CA ASN A 137 6.87 -7.94 -9.73
C ASN A 137 7.89 -8.47 -10.75
N ASN A 138 8.78 -9.38 -10.34
CA ASN A 138 9.69 -10.09 -11.23
C ASN A 138 9.03 -11.41 -11.64
N ARG A 139 8.49 -11.43 -12.87
CA ARG A 139 7.81 -12.60 -13.43
C ARG A 139 8.66 -13.86 -13.36
N GLN A 140 9.93 -13.79 -13.75
CA GLN A 140 10.80 -14.97 -13.77
C GLN A 140 11.01 -15.52 -12.35
N ALA A 141 11.36 -14.65 -11.40
CA ALA A 141 11.54 -15.06 -10.00
C ALA A 141 10.26 -15.63 -9.40
N THR A 142 9.10 -15.06 -9.75
CA THR A 142 7.78 -15.54 -9.31
C THR A 142 7.46 -16.91 -9.90
N ASP A 143 7.69 -17.11 -11.20
CA ASP A 143 7.46 -18.38 -11.89
C ASP A 143 8.37 -19.48 -11.31
N GLU A 144 9.65 -19.18 -11.06
CA GLU A 144 10.60 -20.10 -10.43
C GLU A 144 10.18 -20.48 -9.01
N MET A 145 9.79 -19.50 -8.18
CA MET A 145 9.28 -19.74 -6.83
C MET A 145 8.02 -20.61 -6.86
N ASN A 146 7.05 -20.28 -7.70
CA ASN A 146 5.80 -21.04 -7.83
C ASN A 146 6.06 -22.48 -8.27
N GLN A 147 6.98 -22.69 -9.22
CA GLN A 147 7.35 -24.03 -9.66
C GLN A 147 7.95 -24.85 -8.51
N GLN A 148 8.80 -24.25 -7.68
CA GLN A 148 9.36 -24.91 -6.50
C GLN A 148 8.27 -25.25 -5.46
N ILE A 149 7.35 -24.33 -5.18
CA ILE A 149 6.22 -24.56 -4.27
C ILE A 149 5.34 -25.71 -4.77
N VAL A 150 5.05 -25.77 -6.08
CA VAL A 150 4.28 -26.85 -6.69
C VAL A 150 5.02 -28.17 -6.54
N ASN A 151 6.30 -28.22 -6.91
CA ASN A 151 7.12 -29.43 -6.80
C ASN A 151 7.17 -29.95 -5.36
N TYR A 152 7.32 -29.06 -4.38
CA TYR A 152 7.25 -29.41 -2.96
C TYR A 152 5.87 -29.96 -2.58
N SER A 153 4.80 -29.29 -2.98
CA SER A 153 3.43 -29.65 -2.63
C SER A 153 2.98 -31.00 -3.20
N ILE A 154 3.48 -31.37 -4.38
CA ILE A 154 3.17 -32.66 -5.04
C ILE A 154 4.22 -33.74 -4.76
N GLY A 155 5.23 -33.46 -3.94
CA GLY A 155 6.26 -34.43 -3.54
C GLY A 155 7.28 -34.78 -4.63
N ASN A 156 7.49 -33.89 -5.61
CA ASN A 156 8.47 -34.04 -6.70
C ASN A 156 9.86 -33.49 -6.34
N VAL A 157 10.21 -33.46 -5.04
CA VAL A 157 11.50 -32.94 -4.56
C VAL A 157 12.57 -34.02 -4.58
#